data_AF-A0A7C6Z281-F1
#
_entry.id   AF-A0A7C6Z281-F1
#
_cell.length_a   1.000
_cell.length_b   1.000
_cell.length_c   1.000
_cell.angle_alpha   90.00
_cell.angle_beta   90.00
_cell.angle_gamma   90.00
#
_symmetry.space_group_name_H-M   'P 1'
#
loop_
_entity.id
_entity.type
_entity.pdbx_description
1 polymer ?
#
loop_
_entity_poly.entity_id
_entity_poly.type
_entity_poly.pdbx_seq_one_letter_code
_entity_poly.pdbx_strand_id
1 'polypeptide(L)'
;MAAGTFTNQNKVRPGVYINFKSEPQVGKTLGERGNTSIPLILSWGEPNKIITIEAGEDVFAKLGYPIKDSKLLLINEALKRARKLLLYRLNVGT
;
A
#
# COMPACT_ATOMS: atom_id res chain seq x y z
N MET A 1 -1.65 -12.85 26.12
CA MET A 1 -1.17 -11.83 27.07
C MET A 1 -2.20 -10.72 27.11
N ALA A 2 -2.99 -10.63 28.19
CA ALA A 2 -4.11 -9.71 28.29
C ALA A 2 -3.64 -8.35 28.83
N ALA A 3 -3.10 -7.51 27.96
CA ALA A 3 -3.00 -6.08 28.23
C ALA A 3 -4.31 -5.43 27.77
N GLY A 4 -5.23 -5.21 28.71
CA GLY A 4 -6.53 -4.62 28.43
C GLY A 4 -6.43 -3.14 28.05
N THR A 5 -7.47 -2.62 27.41
CA THR A 5 -7.63 -1.18 27.14
C THR A 5 -8.11 -0.49 28.43
N PHE A 6 -7.23 0.22 29.13
CA PHE A 6 -7.55 0.95 30.35
C PHE A 6 -7.99 2.37 30.02
N THR A 7 -9.27 2.67 30.22
CA THR A 7 -9.86 4.01 30.02
C THR A 7 -9.70 4.94 31.24
N ASN A 8 -9.65 4.39 32.45
CA ASN A 8 -9.43 5.13 33.70
C ASN A 8 -8.37 4.45 34.59
N GLN A 9 -7.54 5.26 35.26
CA GLN A 9 -6.38 4.81 36.03
C GLN A 9 -6.68 4.72 37.54
N ASN A 10 -7.31 3.63 37.99
CA ASN A 10 -7.72 3.44 39.40
C ASN A 10 -6.87 2.40 40.15
N LYS A 11 -5.52 2.46 40.06
CA LYS A 11 -4.65 1.52 40.78
C LYS A 11 -4.26 2.05 42.15
N VAL A 12 -4.53 1.26 43.19
CA VAL A 12 -4.17 1.56 44.59
C VAL A 12 -2.71 1.16 44.90
N ARG A 13 -2.13 0.20 44.17
CA ARG A 13 -0.74 -0.25 44.34
C ARG A 13 0.15 0.24 43.18
N PRO A 14 1.39 0.67 43.46
CA PRO A 14 2.30 1.17 42.42
C PRO A 14 2.53 0.11 41.33
N GLY A 15 2.33 0.51 40.08
CA GLY A 15 2.55 -0.30 38.89
C GLY A 15 2.06 0.43 37.64
N VAL A 16 2.64 0.10 36.48
CA VAL A 16 2.39 0.81 35.21
C VAL A 16 1.20 0.19 34.46
N TYR A 17 0.39 1.03 33.83
CA TYR A 17 -0.59 0.61 32.83
C TYR A 17 0.01 0.76 31.43
N ILE A 18 -0.08 -0.29 30.61
CA ILE A 18 0.39 -0.27 29.23
C ILE A 18 -0.86 -0.43 28.34
N ASN A 19 -1.27 0.67 27.71
CA ASN A 19 -2.34 0.67 26.74
C ASN A 19 -1.76 0.41 25.34
N PHE A 20 -2.10 -0.73 24.75
CA PHE A 20 -1.83 -0.97 23.32
C PHE A 20 -2.91 -0.27 22.50
N LYS A 21 -2.62 0.94 22.04
CA LYS A 21 -3.45 1.63 21.04
C LYS A 21 -2.95 1.21 19.66
N SER A 22 -3.63 0.25 19.04
CA SER A 22 -3.48 -0.02 17.61
C SER A 22 -4.56 0.75 16.85
N GLU A 23 -4.26 1.20 15.64
CA GLU A 23 -5.31 1.50 14.65
C GLU A 23 -6.26 0.29 14.62
N PRO A 24 -7.60 0.47 14.62
CA PRO A 24 -8.51 -0.66 14.48
C PRO A 24 -8.08 -1.43 13.24
N GLN A 25 -7.61 -2.66 13.46
CA GLN A 25 -7.30 -3.56 12.37
C GLN A 25 -8.60 -3.69 11.59
N VAL A 26 -8.64 -3.12 10.38
CA VAL A 26 -9.74 -3.32 9.44
C VAL A 26 -9.92 -4.83 9.41
N GLY A 27 -11.04 -5.30 9.99
CA GLY A 27 -11.18 -6.71 10.35
C GLY A 27 -10.83 -7.57 9.14
N LYS A 28 -10.10 -8.68 9.36
CA LYS A 28 -9.67 -9.61 8.30
C LYS A 28 -10.83 -9.87 7.35
N THR A 29 -10.93 -9.07 6.30
CA THR A 29 -11.99 -9.15 5.33
C THR A 29 -11.53 -10.25 4.40
N LEU A 30 -12.36 -11.27 4.22
CA LEU A 30 -12.05 -12.36 3.31
C LEU A 30 -11.85 -11.75 1.91
N GLY A 31 -10.60 -11.58 1.48
CA GLY A 31 -10.24 -10.79 0.29
C GLY A 31 -9.27 -9.63 0.53
N GLU A 32 -8.68 -9.48 1.72
CA GLU A 32 -7.67 -8.46 2.00
C GLU A 32 -6.43 -8.67 1.11
N ARG A 33 -6.29 -7.81 0.10
CA ARG A 33 -5.16 -7.80 -0.82
C ARG A 33 -4.10 -6.84 -0.31
N GLY A 34 -2.84 -7.27 -0.38
CA GLY A 34 -1.70 -6.49 0.09
C GLY A 34 -1.29 -5.38 -0.87
N ASN A 35 -0.28 -4.63 -0.44
CA ASN A 35 0.42 -3.66 -1.26
C ASN A 35 1.64 -4.34 -1.90
N THR A 36 1.96 -4.02 -3.14
CA THR A 36 3.16 -4.52 -3.84
C THR A 36 3.95 -3.34 -4.39
N SER A 37 5.27 -3.43 -4.38
CA SER A 37 6.15 -2.43 -4.99
C SER A 37 6.94 -3.04 -6.14
N ILE A 38 6.98 -2.35 -7.29
CA ILE A 38 7.72 -2.82 -8.47
C ILE A 38 8.54 -1.67 -9.03
N PRO A 39 9.85 -1.86 -9.22
CA PRO A 39 10.68 -0.93 -9.97
C PRO A 39 10.58 -1.24 -11.47
N LEU A 40 10.25 -0.24 -12.29
CA LEU A 40 10.16 -0.38 -13.74
C LEU A 40 10.81 0.79 -14.48
N ILE A 41 11.27 0.50 -15.69
CA ILE A 41 11.75 1.50 -16.65
C ILE A 41 10.56 1.88 -17.54
N LEU A 42 10.15 3.15 -17.48
CA LEU A 42 8.97 3.65 -18.19
C LEU A 42 9.30 4.98 -18.86
N SER A 43 8.77 5.26 -20.05
CA SER A 43 9.08 6.51 -20.76
C SER A 43 8.26 7.71 -20.23
N TRP A 44 7.29 7.49 -19.34
CA TRP A 44 6.37 8.50 -18.82
C TRP A 44 6.18 8.41 -17.30
N GLY A 45 5.84 9.53 -16.65
CA GLY A 45 5.71 9.70 -15.20
C GLY A 45 6.89 10.46 -14.57
N GLU A 46 6.81 10.85 -13.29
CA GLU A 46 7.93 11.54 -12.64
C GLU A 46 9.10 10.58 -12.36
N PRO A 47 10.34 10.91 -12.77
CA PRO A 47 11.50 10.06 -12.48
C PRO A 47 11.83 10.06 -10.98
N ASN A 48 12.33 8.93 -10.47
CA ASN A 48 12.75 8.75 -9.07
C ASN A 48 11.65 9.00 -8.01
N LYS A 49 10.37 9.04 -8.40
CA LYS A 49 9.25 9.11 -7.47
C LYS A 49 8.44 7.82 -7.45
N ILE A 50 7.79 7.60 -6.32
CA ILE A 50 6.86 6.50 -6.12
C ILE A 50 5.49 6.93 -6.65
N ILE A 51 5.02 6.27 -7.69
CA ILE A 51 3.68 6.45 -8.24
C ILE A 51 2.79 5.38 -7.61
N THR A 52 1.80 5.83 -6.88
CA THR A 52 0.80 4.94 -6.28
C THR A 52 -0.31 4.67 -7.27
N ILE A 53 -0.66 3.40 -7.48
CA ILE A 53 -1.77 2.97 -8.35
C ILE A 53 -2.66 2.02 -7.54
N GLU A 54 -3.96 2.26 -7.52
CA GLU A 54 -4.92 1.34 -6.90
C GLU A 54 -5.51 0.37 -7.93
N ALA A 55 -5.91 -0.82 -7.48
CA ALA A 55 -6.54 -1.80 -8.35
C ALA A 55 -7.87 -1.27 -8.90
N GLY A 56 -7.98 -1.17 -10.24
CA GLY A 56 -9.15 -0.63 -10.93
C GLY A 56 -9.07 0.86 -11.24
N GLU A 57 -7.99 1.54 -10.83
CA GLU A 57 -7.74 2.94 -11.21
C GLU A 57 -7.30 3.05 -12.69
N ASP A 58 -7.61 4.18 -13.32
CA ASP A 58 -7.14 4.46 -14.68
C ASP A 58 -5.62 4.72 -14.71
N VAL A 59 -4.90 3.76 -15.28
CA VAL A 59 -3.44 3.78 -15.40
C VAL A 59 -2.97 4.78 -16.46
N PHE A 60 -3.85 5.17 -17.40
CA PHE A 60 -3.49 6.07 -18.50
C PHE A 60 -3.13 7.47 -17.99
N ALA A 61 -3.85 7.99 -17.00
CA ALA A 61 -3.60 9.31 -16.44
C ALA A 61 -2.21 9.42 -15.77
N LYS A 62 -1.70 8.32 -15.19
CA LYS A 62 -0.43 8.30 -14.45
C LYS A 62 0.75 7.86 -15.31
N LEU A 63 0.55 6.87 -16.18
CA LEU A 63 1.62 6.23 -16.96
C LEU A 63 1.58 6.53 -18.46
N GLY A 64 0.51 7.13 -18.98
CA GLY A 64 0.41 7.53 -20.40
C GLY A 64 0.34 6.38 -21.41
N TYR A 65 0.29 5.13 -20.93
CA TYR A 65 0.21 3.93 -21.77
C TYR A 65 -1.21 3.36 -21.78
N PRO A 66 -1.67 2.81 -22.92
CA PRO A 66 -2.93 2.08 -22.97
C PRO A 66 -2.84 0.80 -22.15
N ILE A 67 -3.94 0.36 -21.54
CA ILE A 67 -3.97 -0.78 -20.60
C ILE A 67 -3.48 -2.11 -21.19
N LYS A 68 -3.49 -2.25 -22.52
CA LYS A 68 -3.04 -3.42 -23.28
C LYS A 68 -1.59 -3.33 -23.76
N ASP A 69 -0.85 -2.27 -23.42
CA ASP A 69 0.54 -2.14 -23.81
C ASP A 69 1.40 -3.24 -23.17
N SER A 70 2.38 -3.75 -23.91
CA SER A 70 3.33 -4.75 -23.43
C SER A 70 4.14 -4.22 -22.24
N LYS A 71 4.38 -2.89 -22.17
CA LYS A 71 5.08 -2.25 -21.05
C LYS A 71 4.30 -2.30 -19.73
N LEU A 72 2.97 -2.44 -19.77
CA LEU A 72 2.11 -2.53 -18.59
C LEU A 72 1.83 -3.97 -18.15
N LEU A 73 2.32 -4.99 -18.86
CA LEU A 73 2.04 -6.39 -18.55
C LEU A 73 2.39 -6.74 -17.08
N LEU A 74 3.58 -6.33 -16.63
CA LEU A 74 4.03 -6.59 -15.25
C LEU A 74 3.17 -5.88 -14.20
N ILE A 75 2.67 -4.68 -14.52
CA ILE A 75 1.78 -3.90 -13.65
C ILE A 75 0.40 -4.59 -13.58
N ASN A 76 -0.13 -5.01 -14.73
CA ASN A 76 -1.41 -5.72 -14.82
C ASN A 76 -1.37 -7.04 -14.05
N GLU A 77 -0.31 -7.85 -14.21
CA GLU A 77 -0.15 -9.11 -13.47
C GLU A 77 -0.08 -8.88 -11.95
N ALA A 78 0.60 -7.82 -11.51
CA ALA A 78 0.66 -7.47 -10.10
C ALA A 78 -0.71 -7.02 -9.54
N LEU A 79 -1.46 -6.19 -10.28
CA LEU A 79 -2.78 -5.71 -9.87
C LEU A 79 -3.86 -6.81 -9.86
N LYS A 80 -3.64 -7.98 -10.48
CA LYS A 80 -4.56 -9.12 -10.38
C LYS A 80 -4.75 -9.63 -8.96
N ARG A 81 -3.77 -9.45 -8.07
CA ARG A 81 -3.82 -9.89 -6.66
C ARG A 81 -3.44 -8.81 -5.65
N ALA A 82 -2.80 -7.72 -6.06
CA ALA A 82 -2.53 -6.58 -5.19
C ALA A 82 -3.75 -5.63 -5.10
N ARG A 83 -3.88 -4.94 -3.96
CA ARG A 83 -4.83 -3.81 -3.79
C ARG A 83 -4.22 -2.51 -4.29
N LYS A 84 -2.94 -2.32 -3.96
CA LYS A 84 -2.19 -1.10 -4.20
C LYS A 84 -0.82 -1.45 -4.77
N LEU A 85 -0.43 -0.79 -5.83
CA LEU A 85 0.86 -0.92 -6.45
C LEU A 85 1.65 0.37 -6.24
N LEU A 86 2.86 0.24 -5.68
CA LEU A 86 3.83 1.31 -5.50
C LEU A 86 4.88 1.16 -6.60
N LEU A 87 4.71 1.91 -7.68
CA LEU A 87 5.59 1.88 -8.83
C LEU A 87 6.75 2.84 -8.63
N TYR A 88 7.98 2.37 -8.84
CA TYR A 88 9.16 3.24 -8.86
C TYR A 88 9.73 3.34 -10.26
N ARG A 89 9.81 4.56 -10.80
CA ARG A 89 10.40 4.83 -12.12
C ARG A 89 11.92 4.89 -11.99
N LEU A 90 12.61 3.90 -12.57
CA LEU A 90 14.08 3.75 -12.48
C LEU A 90 14.86 4.69 -13.43
N ASN A 91 14.25 5.14 -14.53
CA ASN A 91 14.94 5.95 -15.53
C ASN A 91 14.72 7.45 -15.34
N VAL A 92 15.75 8.23 -15.69
CA VAL A 92 15.77 9.69 -15.61
C VAL A 92 15.58 10.35 -16.98
N GLY A 93 15.53 9.56 -18.07
CA GLY A 93 15.36 10.02 -19.46
C GLY A 93 14.48 9.08 -20.30
N THR A 94 14.03 9.56 -21.46
CA THR A 94 13.16 8.85 -22.43
C THR A 94 13.84 7.66 -23.09
#